data_AF-A0A355DBL2-F1
#
_entry.id   AF-A0A355DBL2-F1
#
_cell.length_a   1.000
_cell.length_b   1.000
_cell.length_c   1.000
_cell.angle_alpha   90.00
_cell.angle_beta   90.00
_cell.angle_gamma   90.00
#
_symmetry.space_group_name_H-M   'P 1'
#
loop_
_entity.id
_entity.type
_entity.pdbx_description
1 polymer ?
#
loop_
_entity_poly.entity_id
_entity_poly.type
_entity_poly.pdbx_seq_one_letter_code
_entity_poly.pdbx_strand_id
1 'polypeptide(L)' 'MDIREIPKSQLLKNVSIDQINRCSKEPMMLSNTQVMVRQQDNEYFVIEGLEKILSTDKNKYGDDLIKCYVV' A
#
# COMPACT_ATOMS: atom_id res chain seq x y z
N MET A 1 16.64 2.28 5.57
CA MET A 1 15.25 1.89 5.22
C MET A 1 14.75 1.02 6.33
N ASP A 2 13.67 1.43 6.98
CA ASP A 2 13.04 0.69 8.07
C ASP A 2 11.92 -0.19 7.52
N ILE A 3 11.76 -1.40 8.06
CA ILE A 3 10.68 -2.29 7.66
C ILE A 3 9.62 -2.27 8.76
N ARG A 4 8.38 -1.96 8.40
CA ARG A 4 7.24 -1.95 9.32
C ARG A 4 6.04 -2.67 8.73
N GLU A 5 5.28 -3.31 9.59
CA GLU A 5 3.96 -3.84 9.26
C GLU A 5 2.93 -2.76 9.57
N ILE A 6 2.25 -2.26 8.53
CA ILE A 6 1.31 -1.16 8.64
C ILE A 6 -0.07 -1.66 8.20
N PRO A 7 -1.14 -1.33 8.94
CA PRO A 7 -2.48 -1.73 8.55
C PRO A 7 -2.88 -1.17 7.19
N LYS A 8 -3.50 -2.01 6.36
CA LYS A 8 -3.96 -1.65 5.01
C LYS A 8 -4.87 -0.43 5.03
N SER A 9 -5.77 -0.31 6.01
CA SER A 9 -6.62 0.88 6.13
C SER A 9 -5.82 2.16 6.35
N GLN A 10 -4.73 2.09 7.12
CA GLN A 10 -3.86 3.23 7.37
C GLN A 10 -3.09 3.64 6.11
N LEU A 11 -2.65 2.66 5.31
CA LEU A 11 -1.99 2.91 4.03
C LEU A 11 -2.94 3.50 2.98
N LEU A 12 -4.18 3.02 2.93
CA LEU A 12 -5.19 3.48 1.98
C LEU A 12 -5.84 4.80 2.40
N LYS A 13 -5.69 5.24 3.65
CA LYS A 13 -6.26 6.49 4.17
C LYS A 13 -5.89 7.71 3.33
N ASN A 14 -4.66 7.75 2.84
CA ASN A 14 -4.10 8.88 2.08
C ASN A 14 -4.02 8.60 0.57
N VAL A 15 -4.56 7.48 0.10
CA VAL A 15 -4.57 7.13 -1.33
C VAL A 15 -5.76 7.77 -1.99
N SER A 16 -5.51 8.55 -3.04
CA SER A 16 -6.58 9.21 -3.79
C SER A 16 -7.27 8.25 -4.76
N ILE A 17 -8.55 8.51 -5.05
CA ILE A 17 -9.35 7.73 -6.02
C ILE A 17 -8.68 7.70 -7.40
N ASP A 18 -8.05 8.80 -7.83
CA ASP A 18 -7.26 8.86 -9.06
C ASP A 18 -6.09 7.87 -9.10
N GLN A 19 -5.39 7.67 -7.96
CA GLN A 19 -4.29 6.71 -7.88
C GLN A 19 -4.81 5.27 -7.99
N ILE A 20 -5.94 4.97 -7.35
CA ILE A 20 -6.61 3.66 -7.45
C ILE A 20 -7.04 3.40 -8.90
N ASN A 21 -7.66 4.38 -9.54
CA ASN A 21 -8.13 4.26 -10.93
C ASN A 21 -7.00 4.10 -11.94
N ARG A 22 -5.84 4.73 -11.70
CA ARG A 22 -4.63 4.52 -12.52
C ARG A 22 -4.05 3.12 -12.32
N CYS A 23 -3.95 2.68 -11.07
CA CYS A 23 -3.45 1.36 -10.71
C CYS A 23 -4.29 0.22 -11.31
N SER A 24 -5.62 0.37 -11.41
CA SER A 24 -6.50 -0.62 -12.05
C SER A 24 -6.43 -0.67 -13.58
N LYS A 25 -5.82 0.33 -14.25
CA LYS A 25 -5.81 0.44 -15.72
C LYS A 25 -4.50 -0.03 -16.35
N GLU A 26 -3.43 -0.17 -15.59
CA GLU A 26 -2.17 -0.71 -16.09
C GLU A 26 -2.17 -2.24 -16.00
N PRO A 27 -1.73 -2.96 -17.06
CA PRO A 27 -1.59 -4.40 -17.00
C PRO A 27 -0.55 -4.76 -15.94
N MET A 28 -1.02 -5.24 -14.79
CA MET A 28 -0.22 -5.59 -13.62
C MET A 28 0.80 -6.66 -13.95
N MET A 29 2.04 -6.24 -14.20
CA MET A 29 3.20 -7.09 -13.98
C MET A 29 3.33 -7.22 -12.46
N LEU A 30 2.75 -8.28 -11.88
CA LEU A 30 2.98 -8.75 -10.50
C LEU A 30 4.45 -9.18 -10.34
N SER A 31 5.35 -8.22 -10.56
CA SER A 31 6.73 -8.30 -10.14
C SER A 31 6.74 -8.16 -8.62
N ASN A 32 7.81 -8.61 -7.98
CA ASN A 32 7.98 -8.60 -6.52
C ASN A 32 8.11 -7.17 -5.96
N THR A 33 7.23 -6.25 -6.34
CA THR A 33 7.22 -4.85 -5.93
C THR A 33 7.08 -4.80 -4.42
N GLN A 34 8.06 -4.17 -3.80
CA GLN A 34 8.08 -3.91 -2.39
C GLN A 34 7.15 -2.72 -2.12
N VAL A 35 6.35 -2.79 -1.06
CA VAL A 35 5.52 -1.64 -0.69
C VAL A 35 6.42 -0.61 -0.04
N MET A 36 6.54 0.57 -0.64
CA MET A 36 7.35 1.67 -0.11
C MET A 36 6.43 2.78 0.36
N VAL A 37 6.71 3.29 1.56
CA VAL A 37 5.92 4.33 2.20
C VAL A 37 6.83 5.43 2.72
N ARG A 38 6.36 6.67 2.65
CA ARG A 38 6.95 7.79 3.36
C ARG A 38 6.18 8.02 4.63
N GLN A 39 6.89 8.14 5.77
CA GLN A 39 6.27 8.62 7.00
C GLN A 39 6.34 10.15 7.03
N GLN A 40 5.21 10.82 7.18
CA GLN A 40 5.13 12.27 7.33
C GLN A 40 4.02 12.60 8.33
N ASP A 41 4.30 13.46 9.31
CA ASP A 41 3.32 13.90 10.31
C ASP A 41 2.56 12.75 11.03
N ASN A 42 3.29 11.66 11.31
CA ASN A 42 2.76 10.42 11.91
C ASN A 42 1.78 9.63 11.03
N GLU A 43 1.67 9.99 9.74
CA GLU A 43 0.91 9.28 8.73
C GLU A 43 1.84 8.60 7.72
N TYR A 44 1.32 7.59 7.03
CA TYR A 44 2.05 6.88 5.99
C TYR A 44 1.44 7.19 4.63
N PHE A 45 2.31 7.48 3.67
CA PHE A 45 1.96 7.78 2.28
C PHE A 45 2.59 6.74 1.38
N VAL A 46 1.77 6.01 0.63
CA VAL A 46 2.24 5.00 -0.31
C VAL A 46 2.95 5.68 -1.48
N ILE A 47 4.23 5.35 -1.67
CA ILE A 47 5.04 5.81 -2.80
C ILE A 47 5.03 4.75 -3.91
N GLU A 48 5.12 3.47 -3.53
CA GLU A 48 5.22 2.35 -4.46
C GLU A 48 4.56 1.09 -3.89
N GLY A 49 4.11 0.18 -4.77
CA GLY A 49 3.48 -1.08 -4.37
C GLY A 49 2.01 -0.96 -3.97
N LEU A 50 1.32 0.09 -4.43
CA LEU A 50 -0.12 0.28 -4.16
C LEU A 50 -0.94 -0.89 -4.70
N GLU A 51 -0.58 -1.41 -5.88
CA GLU A 51 -1.17 -2.60 -6.48
C GLU A 51 -1.16 -3.79 -5.53
N LYS A 52 -0.05 -4.02 -4.83
CA LYS A 52 0.09 -5.12 -3.89
C LYS A 52 -0.81 -4.93 -2.67
N ILE A 53 -0.94 -3.70 -2.18
CA ILE A 53 -1.87 -3.37 -1.09
C ILE A 53 -3.32 -3.64 -1.53
N LEU A 54 -3.68 -3.22 -2.74
CA LEU A 54 -5.03 -3.38 -3.29
C LEU A 54 -5.36 -4.85 -3.60
N SER A 55 -4.42 -5.59 -4.18
CA SER A 55 -4.52 -7.03 -4.50
C SER A 55 -4.42 -7.95 -3.28
N THR A 56 -3.95 -7.45 -2.12
CA THR A 56 -4.01 -8.22 -0.88
C THR A 56 -5.49 -8.40 -0.51
N ASP A 57 -5.97 -9.63 -0.61
CA ASP A 57 -7.37 -9.98 -0.40
C ASP A 57 -7.85 -9.55 0.98
N LYS A 58 -9.10 -9.05 1.06
CA LYS A 58 -9.68 -8.64 2.34
C LYS A 58 -9.86 -9.88 3.20
N ASN A 59 -9.02 -10.05 4.22
CA ASN A 59 -9.29 -11.07 5.19
C ASN A 59 -10.61 -10.72 5.90
N LYS A 60 -11.57 -11.66 5.95
CA LYS A 60 -12.93 -11.42 6.47
C LYS A 60 -12.98 -11.04 7.97
N TYR A 61 -11.83 -10.94 8.63
CA TYR A 61 -11.69 -10.87 10.09
C TYR A 61 -10.71 -9.82 10.63
N GLY A 62 -10.19 -8.90 9.80
CA GLY A 62 -9.30 -7.86 10.32
C GLY A 62 -8.72 -6.95 9.24
N ASP A 63 -8.07 -5.87 9.68
CA ASP A 63 -7.29 -5.01 8.79
C ASP A 63 -5.95 -5.68 8.49
N ASP A 64 -5.71 -5.99 7.21
CA ASP A 64 -4.52 -6.71 6.77
C ASP A 64 -3.25 -5.90 7.05
N LEU A 65 -2.28 -6.50 7.76
CA LEU A 65 -0.98 -5.89 7.99
C LEU A 65 -0.10 -6.09 6.75
N ILE A 66 0.34 -4.99 6.16
CA ILE A 66 1.20 -5.01 4.97
C ILE A 66 2.63 -4.68 5.38
N LYS A 67 3.55 -5.57 5.01
CA LYS A 67 4.99 -5.32 5.16
C LYS A 67 5.44 -4.22 4.21
N CYS A 68 5.82 -3.08 4.77
CA CYS A 68 6.22 -1.87 4.07
C CYS A 68 7.66 -1.47 4.40
N TYR A 69 8.32 -0.83 3.45
CA TYR A 69 9.63 -0.18 3.61
C TYR A 69 9.40 1.32 3.79
N VAL A 70 9.74 1.83 4.97
CA VAL A 70 9.67 3.24 5.31
C VAL A 70 10.95 3.92 4.80
N VAL A 71 10.76 4.92 3.95
CA VAL A 71 11.80 5.77 3.35
C VAL A 71 11.68 7.23 3.74
#